data_AF-D2V2W1-F1
#
_entry.id   AF-D2V2W1-F1
#
_cell.length_a   1.000
_cell.length_b   1.000
_cell.length_c   1.000
_cell.angle_alpha   90.00
_cell.angle_beta   90.00
_cell.angle_gamma   90.00
#
_symmetry.space_group_name_H-M   'P 1'
#
loop_
_entity.id
_entity.type
_entity.pdbx_description
1 polymer ?
#
loop_
_entity_poly.entity_id
_entity_poly.type
_entity_poly.pdbx_seq_one_letter_code
_entity_poly.pdbx_strand_id
1 'polypeptide(L)'
;MVESSLSITDGIEWLKQEHQLIRQLFDSWHNSHIQHERNAIVEKFISEICIHASIEERYVYPLIEEKVRGRYGKLLSDRNYLDDQLNKEMLQFLMDNVNELKNDNERNMFNKVVEKFITIETDHLKQEEDDVFPLLKLALTSQELKEMCDNLKNGRTSAPTHPHPMSPMKFGSKILHPIAGAFDKIMDNMGMGLNQHLDLPPLTETIEESVSTQAKPLLEFDTPTTIGNVESKQMTDVPLTTLQEPKQKQPIYVENESIFDTPSNL
;
A
#
# COMPACT_ATOMS: atom_id res chain seq x y z
N MET A 1 30.94 26.01 10.64
CA MET A 1 30.35 25.51 9.39
C MET A 1 29.32 24.47 9.80
N VAL A 2 28.05 24.85 9.86
CA VAL A 2 26.95 23.91 10.08
C VAL A 2 26.35 23.69 8.69
N GLU A 3 26.40 22.44 8.24
CA GLU A 3 25.93 22.02 6.93
C GLU A 3 24.54 22.57 6.64
N SER A 4 24.39 23.06 5.42
CA SER A 4 23.14 23.51 4.84
C SER A 4 22.06 22.45 5.08
N SER A 5 21.10 22.76 5.96
CA SER A 5 19.80 22.11 5.93
C SER A 5 19.17 22.45 4.60
N LEU A 6 19.48 21.67 3.56
CA LEU A 6 18.74 21.70 2.32
C LEU A 6 17.28 21.49 2.73
N SER A 7 16.47 22.53 2.60
CA SER A 7 15.05 22.44 2.89
C SER A 7 14.51 21.30 2.06
N ILE A 8 13.99 20.24 2.67
CA ILE A 8 13.42 19.12 1.92
C ILE A 8 12.32 19.70 1.04
N THR A 9 12.48 19.54 -0.27
CA THR A 9 11.53 20.00 -1.28
C THR A 9 10.87 18.83 -2.01
N ASP A 10 11.16 17.59 -1.63
CA ASP A 10 10.58 16.41 -2.28
C ASP A 10 9.53 15.80 -1.35
N GLY A 11 8.29 15.67 -1.83
CA GLY A 11 7.17 15.23 -1.01
C GLY A 11 7.33 13.83 -0.46
N ILE A 12 7.97 12.93 -1.21
CA ILE A 12 8.21 11.55 -0.78
C ILE A 12 9.30 11.53 0.31
N GLU A 13 10.38 12.27 0.11
CA GLU A 13 11.43 12.36 1.15
C GLU A 13 10.91 13.04 2.43
N TRP A 14 9.95 13.96 2.30
CA TRP A 14 9.30 14.57 3.45
C TRP A 14 8.40 13.57 4.20
N LEU A 15 7.58 12.76 3.51
CA LEU A 15 6.77 11.71 4.15
C LEU A 15 7.64 10.67 4.87
N LYS A 16 8.76 10.24 4.26
CA LYS A 16 9.71 9.35 4.94
C LYS A 16 10.27 9.92 6.25
N GLN A 17 10.38 11.25 6.37
CA GLN A 17 10.77 11.87 7.63
C GLN A 17 9.65 11.85 8.67
N GLU A 18 8.39 11.98 8.24
CA GLU A 18 7.23 11.77 9.11
C GLU A 18 7.20 10.32 9.60
N HIS A 19 7.44 9.33 8.72
CA HIS A 19 7.54 7.91 9.11
C HIS A 19 8.66 7.71 10.13
N GLN A 20 9.82 8.32 9.90
CA GLN A 20 10.96 8.24 10.82
C GLN A 20 10.64 8.88 12.18
N LEU A 21 9.88 9.96 12.23
CA LEU A 21 9.39 10.57 13.47
C LEU A 21 8.47 9.60 14.22
N ILE A 22 7.51 8.98 13.53
CA ILE A 22 6.59 7.99 14.13
C ILE A 22 7.37 6.79 14.69
N ARG A 23 8.34 6.24 13.93
CA ARG A 23 9.22 5.15 14.39
C ARG A 23 10.01 5.54 15.64
N GLN A 24 10.52 6.76 15.73
CA GLN A 24 11.22 7.25 16.92
C GLN A 24 10.30 7.31 18.16
N LEU A 25 9.02 7.61 17.98
CA LEU A 25 8.04 7.57 19.08
C LEU A 25 7.80 6.14 19.55
N PHE A 26 7.72 5.17 18.62
CA PHE A 26 7.62 3.76 18.96
C PHE A 26 8.85 3.24 19.71
N ASP A 27 10.05 3.59 19.23
CA ASP A 27 11.30 3.28 19.92
C ASP A 27 11.32 3.90 21.33
N SER A 28 10.86 5.14 21.47
CA SER A 28 10.77 5.82 22.77
C SER A 28 9.79 5.09 23.71
N TRP A 29 8.66 4.60 23.19
CA TRP A 29 7.68 3.84 23.96
C TRP A 29 8.25 2.50 24.46
N HIS A 30 8.95 1.76 23.59
CA HIS A 30 9.60 0.51 23.94
C HIS A 30 10.70 0.69 25.01
N ASN A 31 11.45 1.78 24.92
CA ASN A 31 12.54 2.10 25.85
C ASN A 31 12.08 2.72 27.17
N SER A 32 10.83 3.20 27.27
CA SER A 32 10.30 3.68 28.55
C SER A 32 9.84 2.51 29.42
N HIS A 33 10.17 2.58 30.71
CA HIS A 33 9.75 1.62 31.74
C HIS A 33 8.77 2.22 32.75
N ILE A 34 8.40 3.49 32.58
CA ILE A 34 7.51 4.22 33.48
C ILE A 34 6.16 4.40 32.76
N GLN A 35 5.07 3.89 33.35
CA GLN A 35 3.77 3.89 32.68
C GLN A 35 3.30 5.30 32.30
N HIS A 36 3.50 6.29 33.17
CA HIS A 36 3.12 7.67 32.89
C HIS A 36 3.84 8.23 31.65
N GLU A 37 5.11 7.90 31.45
CA GLU A 37 5.86 8.29 30.25
C GLU A 37 5.36 7.56 29.01
N ARG A 38 5.10 6.24 29.12
CA ARG A 38 4.49 5.47 28.04
C ARG A 38 3.16 6.07 27.59
N ASN A 39 2.31 6.47 28.53
CA ASN A 39 1.03 7.10 28.25
C ASN A 39 1.21 8.42 27.47
N ALA A 40 2.12 9.29 27.92
CA ALA A 40 2.42 10.53 27.23
C ALA A 40 2.98 10.31 25.80
N ILE A 41 3.77 9.25 25.61
CA ILE A 41 4.27 8.87 24.29
C ILE A 41 3.13 8.33 23.40
N VAL A 42 2.19 7.57 23.95
CA VAL A 42 0.99 7.10 23.26
C VAL A 42 0.15 8.28 22.76
N GLU A 43 -0.16 9.24 23.63
CA GLU A 43 -0.89 10.46 23.23
C GLU A 43 -0.17 11.20 22.11
N LYS A 44 1.17 11.28 22.18
CA LYS A 44 1.98 11.93 21.15
C LYS A 44 1.93 11.21 19.81
N PHE A 45 2.14 9.88 19.77
CA PHE A 45 2.07 9.18 18.48
C PHE A 45 0.64 9.16 17.92
N ILE A 46 -0.40 9.14 18.77
CA ILE A 46 -1.79 9.25 18.29
C ILE A 46 -1.95 10.54 17.48
N SER A 47 -1.50 11.67 18.03
CA SER A 47 -1.58 12.94 17.34
C SER A 47 -0.78 12.95 16.03
N GLU A 48 0.46 12.46 16.04
CA GLU A 48 1.32 12.45 14.86
C GLU A 48 0.76 11.57 13.74
N ILE A 49 0.25 10.38 14.06
CA ILE A 49 -0.34 9.47 13.07
C ILE A 49 -1.65 10.03 12.53
N CYS A 50 -2.50 10.64 13.37
CA CYS A 50 -3.74 11.28 12.89
C CYS A 50 -3.46 12.42 11.90
N ILE A 51 -2.41 13.21 12.16
CA ILE A 51 -1.95 14.26 11.26
C ILE A 51 -1.45 13.65 9.94
N HIS A 52 -0.60 12.63 10.03
CA HIS A 52 0.03 11.94 8.91
C HIS A 52 -1.01 11.29 7.97
N ALA A 53 -1.88 10.44 8.50
CA ALA A 53 -2.96 9.83 7.72
C ALA A 53 -3.86 10.90 7.06
N SER A 54 -4.17 12.00 7.77
CA SER A 54 -5.01 13.07 7.20
C SER A 54 -4.37 13.78 6.00
N ILE A 55 -3.05 13.91 5.94
CA ILE A 55 -2.38 14.54 4.80
C ILE A 55 -2.22 13.56 3.64
N GLU A 56 -2.09 12.27 3.91
CA GLU A 56 -2.02 11.23 2.89
C GLU A 56 -3.36 11.03 2.19
N GLU A 57 -4.45 10.93 2.96
CA GLU A 57 -5.81 10.88 2.42
C GLU A 57 -6.15 12.08 1.54
N ARG A 58 -5.67 13.27 1.93
CA ARG A 58 -6.01 14.51 1.22
C ARG A 58 -5.16 14.74 -0.02
N TYR A 59 -3.89 14.35 0.00
CA TYR A 59 -2.93 14.75 -1.02
C TYR A 59 -2.22 13.59 -1.71
N VAL A 60 -2.04 12.45 -1.06
CA VAL A 60 -1.27 11.31 -1.60
C VAL A 60 -2.19 10.34 -2.33
N TYR A 61 -3.24 9.85 -1.69
CA TYR A 61 -4.11 8.84 -2.30
C TYR A 61 -4.78 9.31 -3.60
N PRO A 62 -5.28 10.56 -3.70
CA PRO A 62 -5.75 11.09 -4.99
C PRO A 62 -4.66 11.12 -6.07
N LEU A 63 -3.41 11.41 -5.70
CA LEU A 63 -2.28 11.40 -6.65
C LEU A 63 -1.94 9.98 -7.09
N ILE A 64 -2.06 8.98 -6.22
CA ILE A 64 -1.90 7.57 -6.62
C ILE A 64 -2.92 7.22 -7.70
N GLU A 65 -4.20 7.53 -7.48
CA GLU A 65 -5.25 7.25 -8.45
C GLU A 65 -5.07 7.98 -9.79
N GLU A 66 -4.63 9.24 -9.73
CA GLU A 66 -4.43 10.07 -10.93
C GLU A 66 -3.23 9.61 -11.75
N LYS A 67 -2.10 9.31 -11.08
CA LYS A 67 -0.79 9.14 -11.75
C LYS A 67 -0.43 7.69 -12.01
N VAL A 68 -0.89 6.76 -11.16
CA VAL A 68 -0.63 5.32 -11.34
C VAL A 68 -1.70 4.71 -12.25
N ARG A 69 -1.31 4.45 -13.50
CA ARG A 69 -2.24 4.08 -14.59
C ARG A 69 -3.07 2.83 -14.29
N GLY A 70 -4.33 2.87 -14.71
CA GLY A 70 -5.24 1.72 -14.76
C GLY A 70 -5.84 1.36 -13.40
N ARG A 71 -6.44 0.17 -13.31
CA ARG A 71 -7.13 -0.29 -12.09
C ARG A 71 -6.20 -0.47 -10.89
N TYR A 72 -4.89 -0.55 -11.12
CA TYR A 72 -3.91 -0.78 -10.07
C TYR A 72 -3.76 0.42 -9.13
N GLY A 73 -3.71 1.65 -9.66
CA GLY A 73 -3.64 2.86 -8.82
C GLY A 73 -4.84 2.98 -7.89
N LYS A 74 -6.05 2.72 -8.41
CA LYS A 74 -7.27 2.69 -7.60
C LYS A 74 -7.21 1.62 -6.50
N LEU A 75 -6.81 0.40 -6.83
CA LEU A 75 -6.71 -0.68 -5.83
C LEU A 75 -5.70 -0.34 -4.73
N LEU A 76 -4.58 0.29 -5.09
CA LEU A 76 -3.56 0.71 -4.14
C LEU A 76 -4.08 1.84 -3.21
N SER A 77 -4.75 2.84 -3.78
CA SER A 77 -5.42 3.91 -3.03
C SER A 77 -6.48 3.34 -2.07
N ASP A 78 -7.39 2.50 -2.57
CA ASP A 78 -8.45 1.86 -1.76
C ASP A 78 -7.85 1.05 -0.60
N ARG A 79 -6.73 0.34 -0.82
CA ARG A 79 -6.04 -0.43 0.22
C ARG A 79 -5.53 0.49 1.33
N ASN A 80 -4.73 1.50 1.00
CA ASN A 80 -4.15 2.38 2.03
C ASN A 80 -5.25 3.15 2.80
N TYR A 81 -6.32 3.55 2.12
CA TYR A 81 -7.49 4.14 2.79
C TYR A 81 -8.15 3.18 3.79
N LEU A 82 -8.22 1.89 3.49
CA LEU A 82 -8.75 0.88 4.42
C LEU A 82 -7.84 0.66 5.62
N ASP A 83 -6.53 0.61 5.39
CA ASP A 83 -5.54 0.45 6.46
C ASP A 83 -5.59 1.65 7.43
N ASP A 84 -5.62 2.88 6.91
CA ASP A 84 -5.76 4.10 7.71
C ASP A 84 -7.02 4.11 8.56
N GLN A 85 -8.13 3.66 7.99
CA GLN A 85 -9.41 3.66 8.68
C GLN A 85 -9.44 2.62 9.81
N LEU A 86 -8.83 1.45 9.61
CA LEU A 86 -8.64 0.47 10.67
C LEU A 86 -7.69 1.02 11.76
N ASN A 87 -6.60 1.67 11.36
CA ASN A 87 -5.65 2.26 12.31
C ASN A 87 -6.31 3.36 13.14
N LYS A 88 -7.17 4.20 12.56
CA LYS A 88 -7.94 5.22 13.28
C LYS A 88 -8.89 4.65 14.33
N GLU A 89 -9.52 3.51 14.08
CA GLU A 89 -10.35 2.84 15.11
C GLU A 89 -9.50 2.37 16.30
N MET A 90 -8.32 1.79 16.02
CA MET A 90 -7.37 1.42 17.07
C MET A 90 -6.83 2.64 17.82
N LEU A 91 -6.51 3.74 17.13
CA LEU A 91 -6.07 4.98 17.74
C LEU A 91 -7.15 5.59 18.64
N GLN A 92 -8.42 5.53 18.23
CA GLN A 92 -9.54 5.97 19.07
C GLN A 92 -9.60 5.15 20.36
N PHE A 93 -9.49 3.82 20.24
CA PHE A 93 -9.42 2.95 21.41
C PHE A 93 -8.25 3.32 22.33
N LEU A 94 -7.05 3.52 21.79
CA LEU A 94 -5.89 3.91 22.59
C LEU A 94 -6.10 5.24 23.29
N MET A 95 -6.65 6.23 22.59
CA MET A 95 -6.95 7.56 23.13
C MET A 95 -7.97 7.50 24.27
N ASP A 96 -9.04 6.72 24.12
CA ASP A 96 -10.10 6.61 25.12
C ASP A 96 -9.63 5.91 26.41
N ASN A 97 -8.58 5.08 26.32
CA ASN A 97 -8.17 4.19 27.42
C ASN A 97 -6.83 4.54 28.05
N VAL A 98 -5.99 5.35 27.40
CA VAL A 98 -4.61 5.63 27.88
C VAL A 98 -4.57 6.15 29.32
N ASN A 99 -5.59 6.92 29.73
CA ASN A 99 -5.67 7.52 31.07
C ASN A 99 -6.62 6.80 32.05
N GLU A 100 -7.22 5.67 31.65
CA GLU A 100 -8.24 4.95 32.42
C GLU A 100 -7.70 3.70 33.16
N LEU A 101 -6.38 3.52 33.21
CA LEU A 101 -5.71 2.31 33.70
C LEU A 101 -5.55 2.32 35.24
N LYS A 102 -6.36 1.54 35.96
CA LYS A 102 -6.47 1.56 37.44
C LYS A 102 -5.52 0.59 38.14
N ASN A 103 -5.19 -0.53 37.51
CA ASN A 103 -4.35 -1.58 38.11
C ASN A 103 -3.31 -2.14 37.13
N ASP A 104 -2.39 -2.97 37.65
CA ASP A 104 -1.29 -3.54 36.85
C ASP A 104 -1.79 -4.45 35.72
N ASN A 105 -2.90 -5.17 35.93
CA ASN A 105 -3.45 -6.04 34.89
C ASN A 105 -3.98 -5.23 33.70
N GLU A 106 -4.73 -4.16 33.97
CA GLU A 106 -5.22 -3.22 32.94
C GLU A 106 -4.05 -2.56 32.20
N ARG A 107 -3.01 -2.09 32.93
CA ARG A 107 -1.79 -1.54 32.31
C ARG A 107 -1.10 -2.54 31.39
N ASN A 108 -0.95 -3.78 31.83
CA ASN A 108 -0.31 -4.84 31.04
C ASN A 108 -1.14 -5.20 29.80
N MET A 109 -2.47 -5.24 29.91
CA MET A 109 -3.36 -5.46 28.79
C MET A 109 -3.27 -4.31 27.78
N PHE A 110 -3.41 -3.08 28.23
CA PHE A 110 -3.28 -1.88 27.39
C PHE A 110 -1.94 -1.83 26.65
N ASN A 111 -0.83 -2.07 27.36
CA ASN A 111 0.50 -2.08 26.73
C ASN A 111 0.64 -3.15 25.63
N LYS A 112 -0.04 -4.29 25.74
CA LYS A 112 -0.08 -5.30 24.65
C LYS A 112 -0.87 -4.80 23.43
N VAL A 113 -1.94 -4.03 23.63
CA VAL A 113 -2.66 -3.39 22.52
C VAL A 113 -1.77 -2.38 21.83
N VAL A 114 -1.07 -1.55 22.60
CA VAL A 114 -0.12 -0.57 22.05
C VAL A 114 0.97 -1.28 21.24
N GLU A 115 1.57 -2.35 21.76
CA GLU A 115 2.59 -3.13 21.04
C GLU A 115 2.05 -3.74 19.74
N LYS A 116 0.80 -4.23 19.77
CA LYS A 116 0.13 -4.73 18.56
C LYS A 116 -0.12 -3.60 17.56
N PHE A 117 -0.59 -2.45 18.00
CA PHE A 117 -0.77 -1.26 17.15
C PHE A 117 0.55 -0.82 16.51
N ILE A 118 1.63 -0.72 17.29
CA ILE A 118 2.98 -0.38 16.79
C ILE A 118 3.41 -1.32 15.67
N THR A 119 3.16 -2.62 15.82
CA THR A 119 3.48 -3.61 14.78
C THR A 119 2.71 -3.33 13.49
N ILE A 120 1.40 -3.09 13.61
CA ILE A 120 0.50 -2.83 12.48
C ILE A 120 0.91 -1.56 11.74
N GLU A 121 1.09 -0.47 12.48
CA GLU A 121 1.49 0.82 11.89
C GLU A 121 2.88 0.72 11.28
N THR A 122 3.82 0.00 11.91
CA THR A 122 5.16 -0.21 11.33
C THR A 122 5.08 -0.93 9.99
N ASP A 123 4.25 -1.97 9.89
CA ASP A 123 4.02 -2.70 8.65
C ASP A 123 3.34 -1.82 7.59
N HIS A 124 2.35 -1.01 7.97
CA HIS A 124 1.67 -0.06 7.09
C HIS A 124 2.65 0.95 6.48
N LEU A 125 3.40 1.68 7.31
CA LEU A 125 4.40 2.64 6.86
C LEU A 125 5.47 1.98 5.95
N LYS A 126 5.82 0.73 6.23
CA LYS A 126 6.76 -0.04 5.39
C LYS A 126 6.15 -0.37 4.02
N GLN A 127 4.89 -0.81 3.99
CA GLN A 127 4.20 -1.11 2.74
C GLN A 127 4.06 0.12 1.86
N GLU A 128 3.85 1.30 2.42
CA GLU A 128 3.84 2.53 1.63
C GLU A 128 5.21 2.86 1.05
N GLU A 129 6.26 2.77 1.87
CA GLU A 129 7.64 3.00 1.44
C GLU A 129 8.09 2.02 0.33
N ASP A 130 7.61 0.77 0.37
CA ASP A 130 7.97 -0.28 -0.58
C ASP A 130 7.08 -0.31 -1.82
N ASP A 131 5.77 -0.10 -1.68
CA ASP A 131 4.78 -0.30 -2.75
C ASP A 131 4.33 1.02 -3.39
N VAL A 132 4.14 2.07 -2.59
CA VAL A 132 3.48 3.32 -3.03
C VAL A 132 4.52 4.34 -3.49
N PHE A 133 5.49 4.65 -2.63
CA PHE A 133 6.44 5.73 -2.88
C PHE A 133 7.28 5.51 -4.14
N PRO A 134 7.78 4.29 -4.47
CA PRO A 134 8.51 4.08 -5.71
C PRO A 134 7.68 4.37 -6.95
N LEU A 135 6.38 4.02 -6.93
CA LEU A 135 5.47 4.26 -8.05
C LEU A 135 5.19 5.75 -8.22
N LEU A 136 4.91 6.47 -7.14
CA LEU A 136 4.75 7.92 -7.19
C LEU A 136 6.04 8.62 -7.66
N LYS A 137 7.22 8.16 -7.21
CA LYS A 137 8.51 8.70 -7.64
C LYS A 137 8.74 8.52 -9.15
N LEU A 138 8.28 7.41 -9.71
CA LEU A 138 8.35 7.14 -11.15
C LEU A 138 7.31 7.93 -11.95
N ALA A 139 6.14 8.20 -11.37
CA ALA A 139 5.03 8.81 -12.07
C ALA A 139 5.02 10.35 -12.01
N LEU A 140 5.63 10.94 -10.99
CA LEU A 140 5.65 12.40 -10.76
C LEU A 140 6.94 13.04 -11.29
N THR A 141 6.80 14.24 -11.84
CA THR A 141 7.92 15.12 -12.17
C THR A 141 8.53 15.73 -10.91
N SER A 142 9.75 16.27 -11.01
CA SER A 142 10.40 16.99 -9.89
C SER A 142 9.59 18.21 -9.43
N GLN A 143 8.85 18.86 -10.34
CA GLN A 143 7.97 19.97 -9.97
C GLN A 143 6.75 19.48 -9.18
N GLU A 144 6.10 18.41 -9.63
CA GLU A 144 4.96 17.83 -8.91
C GLU A 144 5.36 17.28 -7.53
N LEU A 145 6.55 16.67 -7.40
CA LEU A 145 7.09 16.23 -6.11
C LEU A 145 7.31 17.41 -5.16
N LYS A 146 7.69 18.58 -5.69
CA LYS A 146 7.79 19.81 -4.91
C LYS A 146 6.44 20.36 -4.49
N GLU A 147 5.48 20.40 -5.41
CA GLU A 147 4.11 20.82 -5.12
C GLU A 147 3.46 19.90 -4.07
N MET A 148 3.68 18.58 -4.18
CA MET A 148 3.29 17.60 -3.17
C MET A 148 3.91 17.94 -1.81
N CYS A 149 5.21 18.23 -1.73
CA CYS A 149 5.87 18.63 -0.48
C CYS A 149 5.24 19.88 0.15
N ASP A 150 4.98 20.90 -0.66
CA ASP A 150 4.39 22.17 -0.19
C ASP A 150 2.95 21.92 0.31
N ASN A 151 2.16 21.11 -0.40
CA ASN A 151 0.80 20.73 -0.01
C ASN A 151 0.77 19.93 1.30
N LEU A 152 1.65 18.94 1.46
CA LEU A 152 1.74 18.13 2.68
C LEU A 152 2.09 18.98 3.90
N LYS A 153 3.11 19.85 3.79
CA LYS A 153 3.51 20.78 4.86
C LYS A 153 2.37 21.72 5.25
N ASN A 154 1.68 22.30 4.26
CA ASN A 154 0.55 23.16 4.52
C ASN A 154 -0.61 22.40 5.16
N GLY A 155 -0.94 21.21 4.64
CA GLY A 155 -1.97 20.33 5.16
C GLY A 155 -1.79 19.99 6.62
N ARG A 156 -0.56 19.61 7.00
CA ARG A 156 -0.15 19.26 8.36
C ARG A 156 -0.50 20.34 9.39
N THR A 157 -0.39 21.63 9.04
CA THR A 157 -0.71 22.74 9.97
C THR A 157 -2.17 22.80 10.40
N SER A 158 -3.07 22.17 9.64
CA SER A 158 -4.53 22.17 9.86
C SER A 158 -5.10 20.76 10.05
N ALA A 159 -4.24 19.76 10.10
CA ALA A 159 -4.65 18.37 10.21
C ALA A 159 -5.19 18.08 11.63
N PRO A 160 -6.19 17.19 11.75
CA PRO A 160 -6.71 16.78 13.04
C PRO A 160 -5.62 16.05 13.84
N THR A 161 -5.54 16.37 15.14
CA THR A 161 -4.59 15.76 16.09
C THR A 161 -5.21 14.61 16.87
N HIS A 162 -6.44 14.23 16.55
CA HIS A 162 -7.18 13.18 17.23
C HIS A 162 -7.94 12.36 16.19
N PRO A 163 -8.19 11.07 16.48
CA PRO A 163 -9.06 10.27 15.65
C PRO A 163 -10.42 10.96 15.63
N HIS A 164 -10.91 11.22 14.43
CA HIS A 164 -12.25 11.72 14.24
C HIS A 164 -13.00 10.66 13.44
N PRO A 165 -14.22 10.26 13.82
CA PRO A 165 -15.03 9.39 12.99
C PRO A 165 -15.24 10.07 11.63
N MET A 166 -14.53 9.59 10.61
CA MET A 166 -14.78 9.97 9.23
C MET A 166 -16.14 9.41 8.81
N SER A 167 -16.81 10.11 7.90
CA SER A 167 -18.11 9.68 7.37
C SER A 167 -18.05 8.21 6.93
N PRO A 168 -19.13 7.43 7.12
CA PRO A 168 -19.15 6.02 6.78
C PRO A 168 -18.63 5.81 5.35
N MET A 169 -17.68 4.89 5.20
CA MET A 169 -17.12 4.52 3.91
C MET A 169 -18.24 4.27 2.90
N LYS A 170 -18.20 4.97 1.76
CA LYS A 170 -18.98 4.56 0.59
C LYS A 170 -18.20 3.48 -0.17
N PHE A 171 -18.06 2.28 0.37
CA PHE A 171 -17.54 1.14 -0.42
C PHE A 171 -18.31 -0.16 -0.17
N GLY A 172 -18.75 -0.76 -1.28
CA GLY A 172 -19.52 -1.99 -1.36
C GLY A 172 -18.67 -3.25 -1.58
N SER A 173 -17.54 -3.37 -0.89
CA SER A 173 -16.67 -4.54 -0.97
C SER A 173 -16.27 -4.99 0.43
N LYS A 174 -16.77 -6.17 0.83
CA LYS A 174 -16.35 -6.86 2.05
C LYS A 174 -14.86 -7.21 1.92
N ILE A 175 -14.00 -6.41 2.53
CA ILE A 175 -12.56 -6.70 2.62
C ILE A 175 -12.30 -7.16 4.05
N LEU A 176 -11.91 -8.41 4.18
CA LEU A 176 -11.55 -9.04 5.45
C LEU A 176 -10.06 -8.80 5.67
N HIS A 177 -9.69 -7.78 6.44
CA HIS A 177 -8.28 -7.53 6.76
C HIS A 177 -7.83 -8.47 7.88
N PRO A 178 -6.72 -9.23 7.75
CA PRO A 178 -6.25 -10.16 8.79
C PRO A 178 -6.02 -9.48 10.15
N ILE A 179 -5.74 -8.19 10.14
CA ILE A 179 -5.44 -7.39 11.33
C ILE A 179 -6.71 -6.96 12.07
N ALA A 180 -7.80 -6.66 11.35
CA ALA A 180 -9.09 -6.33 11.97
C ALA A 180 -9.58 -7.48 12.85
N GLY A 181 -9.55 -8.72 12.34
CA GLY A 181 -9.94 -9.90 13.14
C GLY A 181 -9.01 -10.19 14.33
N ALA A 182 -7.76 -9.72 14.31
CA ALA A 182 -6.88 -9.78 15.46
C ALA A 182 -7.20 -8.71 16.51
N PHE A 183 -7.57 -7.50 16.07
CA PHE A 183 -8.04 -6.43 16.95
C PHE A 183 -9.37 -6.80 17.60
N ASP A 184 -10.34 -7.30 16.83
CA ASP A 184 -11.63 -7.79 17.34
C ASP A 184 -11.44 -8.83 18.46
N LYS A 185 -10.56 -9.80 18.24
CA LYS A 185 -10.25 -10.83 19.24
C LYS A 185 -9.59 -10.27 20.51
N ILE A 186 -8.79 -9.21 20.38
CA ILE A 186 -8.20 -8.52 21.53
C ILE A 186 -9.29 -7.75 22.29
N MET A 187 -10.16 -7.05 21.57
CA MET A 187 -11.29 -6.30 22.13
C MET A 187 -12.29 -7.20 22.86
N ASP A 188 -12.62 -8.35 22.28
CA ASP A 188 -13.47 -9.37 22.89
C ASP A 188 -12.85 -9.92 24.18
N ASN A 189 -11.54 -10.19 24.17
CA ASN A 189 -10.81 -10.67 25.35
C ASN A 189 -10.72 -9.60 26.46
N MET A 190 -10.85 -8.32 26.13
CA MET A 190 -10.90 -7.21 27.09
C MET A 190 -12.32 -6.92 27.59
N GLY A 191 -13.34 -7.61 27.07
CA GLY A 191 -14.74 -7.33 27.39
C GLY A 191 -15.24 -6.01 26.81
N MET A 192 -14.58 -5.50 25.76
CA MET A 192 -14.79 -4.19 25.16
C MET A 192 -15.43 -4.28 23.76
N GLY A 193 -16.15 -5.37 23.47
CA GLY A 193 -16.77 -5.62 22.17
C GLY A 193 -17.46 -4.37 21.60
N LEU A 194 -17.14 -4.04 20.35
CA LEU A 194 -17.71 -2.92 19.60
C LEU A 194 -19.22 -3.11 19.49
N ASN A 195 -19.99 -2.53 20.41
CA ASN A 195 -21.43 -2.37 20.26
C ASN A 195 -21.72 -1.24 19.26
N GLN A 196 -21.39 -1.46 17.99
CA GLN A 196 -22.07 -0.82 16.88
C GLN A 196 -22.47 -1.91 15.89
N HIS A 197 -23.77 -1.99 15.61
CA HIS A 197 -24.37 -2.89 14.62
C HIS A 197 -23.76 -2.64 13.23
N LEU A 198 -22.65 -3.30 12.94
CA LEU A 198 -22.30 -3.73 11.59
C LEU A 198 -22.75 -5.18 11.52
N ASP A 199 -23.92 -5.43 10.94
CA ASP A 199 -24.42 -6.78 10.67
C ASP A 199 -23.51 -7.47 9.64
N LEU A 200 -22.36 -7.96 10.10
CA LEU A 200 -21.50 -8.86 9.37
C LEU A 200 -22.02 -10.28 9.61
N PRO A 201 -22.35 -11.04 8.53
CA PRO A 201 -22.79 -12.40 8.69
C PRO A 201 -21.70 -13.27 9.33
N PRO A 202 -22.06 -14.28 10.13
CA PRO A 202 -21.10 -15.11 10.85
C PRO A 202 -20.11 -15.78 9.90
N LEU A 203 -18.84 -15.77 10.30
CA LEU A 203 -17.68 -16.32 9.58
C LEU A 203 -17.64 -17.85 9.60
N THR A 204 -18.71 -18.52 9.19
CA THR A 204 -18.69 -19.97 8.94
C THR A 204 -19.83 -20.33 7.99
N GLU A 205 -19.64 -20.12 6.68
CA GLU A 205 -20.27 -20.89 5.58
C GLU A 205 -19.99 -20.16 4.26
N THR A 206 -18.91 -20.54 3.57
CA THR A 206 -18.77 -20.54 2.09
C THR A 206 -17.35 -20.96 1.71
N ILE A 207 -17.01 -22.19 2.08
CA ILE A 207 -16.14 -23.02 1.24
C ILE A 207 -16.97 -24.27 0.95
N GLU A 208 -17.05 -24.64 -0.32
CA GLU A 208 -17.91 -25.68 -0.91
C GLU A 208 -19.27 -25.20 -1.45
N GLU A 209 -19.25 -24.58 -2.64
CA GLU A 209 -20.12 -24.94 -3.78
C GLU A 209 -19.83 -24.02 -4.98
N SER A 210 -18.84 -24.39 -5.80
CA SER A 210 -18.81 -24.01 -7.22
C SER A 210 -17.91 -24.95 -8.03
N VAL A 211 -18.03 -26.26 -7.77
CA VAL A 211 -17.62 -27.30 -8.72
C VAL A 211 -18.72 -28.36 -8.73
N SER A 212 -19.25 -28.63 -9.93
CA SER A 212 -20.40 -29.52 -10.23
C SER A 212 -21.75 -28.90 -9.86
N THR A 213 -22.65 -28.58 -10.79
CA THR A 213 -23.32 -29.56 -11.65
C THR A 213 -24.13 -28.81 -12.72
N GLN A 214 -23.81 -28.98 -14.00
CA GLN A 214 -24.82 -28.88 -15.06
C GLN A 214 -24.36 -29.71 -16.25
N ALA A 215 -24.82 -30.95 -16.30
CA ALA A 215 -24.76 -31.79 -17.47
C ALA A 215 -26.16 -32.33 -17.78
N LYS A 216 -26.64 -32.01 -18.99
CA LYS A 216 -27.36 -32.85 -19.99
C LYS A 216 -28.57 -32.14 -20.63
N PRO A 217 -29.01 -32.58 -21.84
CA PRO A 217 -28.30 -33.31 -22.91
C PRO A 217 -28.58 -32.80 -24.36
N LEU A 218 -27.74 -33.29 -25.29
CA LEU A 218 -27.99 -33.64 -26.70
C LEU A 218 -28.71 -32.65 -27.63
N LEU A 219 -28.00 -32.17 -28.67
CA LEU A 219 -28.47 -32.18 -30.06
C LEU A 219 -27.27 -32.15 -31.04
N GLU A 220 -27.48 -32.87 -32.14
CA GLU A 220 -26.63 -33.38 -33.23
C GLU A 220 -25.50 -32.49 -33.78
N PHE A 221 -24.37 -33.14 -34.08
CA PHE A 221 -23.31 -32.62 -34.96
C PHE A 221 -23.51 -33.20 -36.37
N ASP A 222 -23.69 -32.31 -37.35
CA ASP A 222 -23.59 -32.63 -38.77
C ASP A 222 -22.16 -33.02 -39.16
N THR A 223 -22.03 -34.19 -39.77
CA THR A 223 -20.80 -34.65 -40.45
C THR A 223 -20.62 -33.95 -41.80
N PRO A 224 -19.37 -33.85 -42.28
CA PRO A 224 -19.12 -34.52 -43.55
C PRO A 224 -17.78 -35.29 -43.56
N THR A 225 -17.83 -36.55 -43.96
CA THR A 225 -16.69 -37.25 -44.53
C THR A 225 -17.19 -38.12 -45.68
N THR A 226 -16.85 -37.71 -46.90
CA THR A 226 -16.81 -38.58 -48.08
C THR A 226 -15.44 -38.38 -48.70
N ILE A 227 -14.55 -39.37 -48.60
CA ILE A 227 -13.54 -39.62 -49.63
C ILE A 227 -13.45 -41.14 -49.82
N GLY A 228 -13.78 -41.57 -51.04
CA GLY A 228 -13.59 -42.92 -51.55
C GLY A 228 -12.13 -43.20 -51.92
N ASN A 229 -11.85 -44.49 -52.08
CA ASN A 229 -10.55 -45.10 -52.30
C ASN A 229 -9.77 -44.66 -53.57
N VAL A 230 -8.49 -45.08 -53.52
CA VAL A 230 -7.53 -45.41 -54.60
C VAL A 230 -6.65 -44.27 -55.11
N GLU A 231 -5.36 -44.28 -54.73
CA GLU A 231 -4.24 -44.67 -55.61
C GLU A 231 -2.87 -44.57 -54.92
N SER A 232 -2.05 -45.58 -55.19
CA SER A 232 -0.67 -45.78 -54.76
C SER A 232 0.34 -44.99 -55.61
N LYS A 233 1.28 -44.26 -54.99
CA LYS A 233 2.59 -43.99 -55.63
C LYS A 233 3.70 -43.56 -54.66
N GLN A 234 4.71 -44.43 -54.58
CA GLN A 234 6.18 -44.22 -54.49
C GLN A 234 6.85 -43.35 -53.40
N MET A 235 7.74 -44.04 -52.68
CA MET A 235 9.08 -43.68 -52.14
C MET A 235 9.68 -42.33 -52.56
N THR A 236 10.32 -41.61 -51.62
CA THR A 236 11.79 -41.59 -51.39
C THR A 236 12.20 -40.64 -50.23
N ASP A 237 13.04 -41.17 -49.33
CA ASP A 237 14.23 -40.62 -48.65
C ASP A 237 14.27 -39.26 -47.87
N VAL A 238 14.83 -39.41 -46.66
CA VAL A 238 15.34 -38.47 -45.62
C VAL A 238 16.74 -37.94 -46.07
N PRO A 239 17.36 -36.78 -45.64
CA PRO A 239 17.49 -36.37 -44.24
C PRO A 239 17.68 -34.87 -43.86
N LEU A 240 17.69 -34.70 -42.53
CA LEU A 240 18.00 -33.59 -41.62
C LEU A 240 19.23 -32.72 -41.98
N THR A 241 19.12 -31.38 -41.83
CA THR A 241 20.28 -30.52 -41.45
C THR A 241 19.85 -29.25 -40.68
N THR A 242 20.64 -28.99 -39.65
CA THR A 242 20.81 -27.90 -38.67
C THR A 242 20.52 -26.46 -39.13
N LEU A 243 19.88 -25.64 -38.28
CA LEU A 243 19.89 -24.17 -38.38
C LEU A 243 20.35 -23.51 -37.07
N GLN A 244 21.28 -22.58 -37.25
CA GLN A 244 22.03 -21.80 -36.25
C GLN A 244 21.24 -20.62 -35.66
N GLU A 245 21.63 -20.21 -34.45
CA GLU A 245 21.10 -19.06 -33.69
C GLU A 245 21.32 -17.68 -34.36
N PRO A 246 20.46 -16.68 -34.10
CA PRO A 246 20.58 -15.35 -34.70
C PRO A 246 21.53 -14.40 -33.92
N LYS A 247 22.40 -13.71 -34.66
CA LYS A 247 23.37 -12.71 -34.16
C LYS A 247 22.73 -11.35 -33.84
N GLN A 248 23.19 -10.75 -32.73
CA GLN A 248 22.97 -9.37 -32.29
C GLN A 248 23.45 -8.33 -33.33
N LYS A 249 22.71 -7.23 -33.47
CA LYS A 249 23.14 -6.01 -34.20
C LYS A 249 23.46 -4.89 -33.21
N GLN A 250 24.67 -4.33 -33.31
CA GLN A 250 25.08 -3.09 -32.63
C GLN A 250 24.73 -1.85 -33.48
N PRO A 251 24.49 -0.68 -32.88
CA PRO A 251 24.28 0.58 -33.60
C PRO A 251 25.60 1.24 -34.01
N ILE A 252 25.58 1.85 -35.20
CA ILE A 252 26.71 2.51 -35.88
C ILE A 252 26.74 4.00 -35.54
N TYR A 253 27.91 4.52 -35.15
CA TYR A 253 28.22 5.95 -35.02
C TYR A 253 28.45 6.58 -36.40
N VAL A 254 27.99 7.82 -36.61
CA VAL A 254 28.32 8.63 -37.79
C VAL A 254 29.24 9.76 -37.34
N GLU A 255 30.46 9.77 -37.87
CA GLU A 255 31.45 10.83 -37.77
C GLU A 255 31.11 11.98 -38.74
N ASN A 256 31.33 13.22 -38.32
CA ASN A 256 31.48 14.37 -39.21
C ASN A 256 32.74 15.14 -38.76
N GLU A 257 33.84 15.01 -39.51
CA GLU A 257 35.00 15.91 -39.48
C GLU A 257 34.77 17.03 -40.51
N SER A 258 34.74 18.31 -40.11
CA SER A 258 35.84 19.29 -39.99
C SER A 258 36.09 20.09 -41.29
N ILE A 259 36.26 21.43 -41.15
CA ILE A 259 37.29 22.28 -41.79
C ILE A 259 37.20 23.70 -41.18
N PHE A 260 38.32 24.12 -40.55
CA PHE A 260 39.00 25.45 -40.43
C PHE A 260 38.17 26.77 -40.41
N ASP A 261 38.47 27.84 -39.66
CA ASP A 261 39.75 28.41 -39.21
C ASP A 261 39.55 29.45 -38.07
N THR A 262 40.56 29.66 -37.22
CA THR A 262 40.68 30.70 -36.16
C THR A 262 41.19 32.06 -36.71
N PRO A 263 41.58 33.10 -35.92
CA PRO A 263 41.09 33.68 -34.64
C PRO A 263 40.90 35.23 -34.73
N SER A 264 40.40 35.92 -33.68
CA SER A 264 40.98 37.19 -33.15
C SER A 264 40.19 37.81 -31.98
N ASN A 265 40.92 38.05 -30.88
CA ASN A 265 40.87 39.16 -29.91
C ASN A 265 39.64 40.08 -29.83
N LEU A 266 39.02 40.15 -28.64
CA LEU A 266 39.12 41.24 -27.63
C LEU A 266 38.17 40.97 -26.45
#